data_AF-A0A6A9SUX9-F1
#
_entry.id   AF-A0A6A9SUX9-F1
#
_cell.length_a   1.000
_cell.length_b   1.000
_cell.length_c   1.000
_cell.angle_alpha   90.00
_cell.angle_beta   90.00
_cell.angle_gamma   90.00
#
_symmetry.space_group_name_H-M   'P 1'
#
loop_
_entity.id
_entity.type
_entity.pdbx_description
1 polymer ?
#
loop_
_entity_poly.entity_id
_entity_poly.type
_entity_poly.pdbx_seq_one_letter_code
_entity_poly.pdbx_strand_id
1 'polypeptide(L)'
;MGITGQFERVRGSYGAKLAVALLVVVAVAVGVGAMVYQQTNDQLRDDVRTELSATADARAAQLDAYLDNVRGQTQLASTRPALASGDRTEIAALLDELAAGDSLPDGVTAVHYYDAAEQRVV
;
A
#
# COMPACT_ATOMS: atom_id res chain seq x y z
N MET A 1 2.61 -33.19 -52.16
CA MET A 1 3.49 -32.18 -51.54
C MET A 1 3.33 -32.32 -50.03
N GLY A 2 4.16 -32.95 -49.21
CA GLY A 2 5.55 -33.38 -49.31
C GLY A 2 6.15 -33.29 -47.90
N ILE A 3 5.58 -33.97 -46.89
CA ILE A 3 6.10 -33.98 -45.50
C ILE A 3 6.36 -35.40 -44.98
N THR A 4 5.77 -36.42 -45.61
CA THR A 4 5.89 -37.82 -45.20
C THR A 4 7.03 -38.59 -45.90
N GLY A 5 7.63 -38.03 -46.96
CA GLY A 5 8.70 -38.69 -47.73
C GLY A 5 10.15 -38.37 -47.30
N GLN A 6 10.35 -37.53 -46.29
CA GLN A 6 11.70 -37.12 -45.83
C GLN A 6 12.30 -38.14 -44.83
N PHE A 7 11.49 -39.03 -44.25
CA PHE A 7 11.91 -39.98 -43.22
C PHE A 7 12.44 -41.32 -43.79
N GLU A 8 12.19 -41.62 -45.06
CA GLU A 8 12.58 -42.90 -45.67
C GLU A 8 14.09 -43.02 -46.02
N ARG A 9 14.88 -41.94 -45.88
CA ARG A 9 16.36 -41.97 -46.09
C ARG A 9 17.16 -41.82 -44.79
N VAL A 10 16.62 -42.26 -43.66
CA VAL A 10 17.39 -42.41 -42.40
C VAL A 10 18.12 -43.78 -42.38
N ARG A 11 18.93 -44.07 -43.40
CA ARG A 11 19.93 -45.15 -43.33
C ARG A 11 21.23 -44.55 -42.74
N GLY A 12 21.63 -44.83 -41.49
CA GLY A 12 21.07 -45.72 -40.49
C GLY A 12 21.41 -45.28 -39.06
N SER A 13 20.43 -45.40 -38.16
CA SER A 13 20.52 -45.34 -36.68
C SER A 13 21.02 -44.04 -36.02
N TYR A 14 22.03 -43.35 -36.55
CA TYR A 14 22.68 -42.25 -35.83
C TYR A 14 21.97 -40.91 -35.94
N GLY A 15 21.47 -40.52 -37.12
CA GLY A 15 20.77 -39.25 -37.31
C GLY A 15 19.46 -39.15 -36.52
N ALA A 16 18.65 -40.21 -36.52
CA ALA A 16 17.42 -40.26 -35.72
C ALA A 16 17.70 -40.26 -34.21
N LYS A 17 18.68 -41.04 -33.74
CA LYS A 17 19.08 -41.03 -32.32
C LYS A 17 19.55 -39.65 -31.89
N LEU A 18 20.30 -38.95 -32.73
CA LEU A 18 20.76 -37.59 -32.46
C LEU A 18 19.61 -36.58 -32.41
N ALA A 19 18.66 -36.65 -33.35
CA ALA A 19 17.47 -35.79 -33.33
C ALA A 19 16.62 -36.02 -32.08
N VAL A 20 16.42 -37.27 -31.68
CA VAL A 20 15.71 -37.62 -30.43
C VAL A 20 16.47 -37.08 -29.21
N ALA A 21 17.80 -37.28 -29.16
CA ALA A 21 18.62 -36.75 -28.06
C ALA A 21 18.55 -35.22 -27.96
N LEU A 22 18.60 -34.52 -29.10
CA LEU A 22 18.44 -33.06 -29.14
C LEU A 22 17.05 -32.61 -28.66
N LEU A 23 15.99 -33.29 -29.08
CA LEU A 23 14.64 -32.99 -28.62
C LEU A 23 14.50 -33.16 -27.10
N VAL A 24 15.12 -34.21 -26.53
CA VAL A 24 15.14 -34.41 -25.08
C VAL A 24 15.86 -33.26 -24.39
N VAL A 25 17.02 -32.83 -24.90
CA VAL A 25 17.75 -31.68 -24.33
C VAL A 25 16.91 -30.40 -24.38
N VAL A 26 16.23 -30.14 -25.51
CA VAL A 26 15.34 -28.98 -25.64
C VAL A 26 14.16 -29.07 -24.66
N ALA A 27 13.54 -30.24 -24.54
CA ALA A 27 12.42 -30.45 -23.61
C ALA A 27 12.84 -30.22 -22.15
N VAL A 28 14.03 -30.70 -21.75
CA VAL A 28 14.59 -30.45 -20.42
C VAL A 28 14.86 -28.96 -20.21
N ALA A 29 15.47 -28.29 -21.19
CA ALA A 29 15.76 -26.85 -21.10
C ALA A 29 14.47 -26.02 -20.95
N VAL A 30 13.43 -26.32 -21.74
CA VAL A 30 12.12 -25.67 -21.64
C VAL A 30 11.45 -25.97 -20.30
N GLY A 31 11.51 -27.22 -19.82
CA GLY A 31 10.94 -27.62 -18.53
C GLY A 31 11.56 -26.86 -17.35
N VAL A 32 12.90 -26.79 -17.32
CA VAL A 32 13.62 -26.02 -16.30
C VAL A 32 13.31 -24.53 -16.41
N GLY A 33 13.32 -23.98 -17.63
CA GLY A 33 13.00 -22.56 -17.85
C GLY A 33 11.59 -22.20 -17.38
N ALA A 34 10.59 -23.04 -17.68
CA ALA A 34 9.22 -22.84 -17.24
C ALA A 34 9.07 -22.93 -15.71
N MET A 35 9.76 -23.88 -15.07
CA MET A 35 9.76 -24.03 -13.61
C MET A 35 10.36 -22.79 -12.92
N VAL A 36 11.54 -22.34 -13.37
CA VAL A 36 12.20 -21.16 -12.82
C VAL A 36 11.33 -19.91 -13.05
N TYR A 37 10.73 -19.77 -14.23
CA TYR A 37 9.83 -18.66 -14.53
C TYR A 37 8.65 -18.57 -13.55
N GLN A 38 8.00 -19.70 -13.27
CA GLN A 38 6.90 -19.72 -12.29
C GLN A 38 7.38 -19.34 -10.89
N GLN A 39 8.49 -19.92 -10.43
CA GLN A 39 9.06 -19.62 -9.12
C GLN A 39 9.41 -18.14 -8.98
N THR A 40 10.06 -17.55 -10.00
CA THR A 40 10.41 -16.13 -10.00
C THR A 40 9.17 -15.24 -9.96
N ASN A 41 8.11 -15.60 -10.70
CA ASN A 41 6.89 -14.81 -10.71
C ASN A 41 6.15 -14.86 -9.37
N ASP A 42 6.09 -16.03 -8.73
CA ASP A 42 5.51 -16.19 -7.41
C ASP A 42 6.30 -15.42 -6.35
N GLN A 43 7.63 -15.55 -6.38
CA GLN A 43 8.51 -14.84 -5.46
C GLN A 43 8.41 -13.31 -5.63
N LEU A 44 8.45 -12.81 -6.86
CA LEU A 44 8.28 -11.38 -7.14
C LEU A 44 6.93 -10.86 -6.66
N ARG A 45 5.86 -11.64 -6.85
CA ARG A 45 4.52 -11.27 -6.39
C ARG A 45 4.44 -11.18 -4.87
N ASP A 46 5.03 -12.14 -4.18
CA ASP A 46 5.06 -12.17 -2.71
C ASP A 46 5.93 -11.04 -2.13
N ASP A 47 7.06 -10.72 -2.77
CA ASP A 47 7.92 -9.60 -2.39
C ASP A 47 7.18 -8.27 -2.53
N VAL A 48 6.57 -8.01 -3.70
CA VAL A 48 5.79 -6.79 -3.94
C VAL A 48 4.61 -6.69 -2.98
N ARG A 49 3.90 -7.79 -2.73
CA ARG A 49 2.81 -7.82 -1.76
C ARG A 49 3.31 -7.46 -0.36
N THR A 50 4.42 -8.06 0.07
CA THR A 50 5.01 -7.83 1.39
C THR A 50 5.45 -6.38 1.54
N GLU A 51 6.11 -5.81 0.54
CA GLU A 51 6.56 -4.42 0.54
C GLU A 51 5.39 -3.43 0.59
N LEU A 52 4.36 -3.66 -0.24
CA LEU A 52 3.16 -2.82 -0.25
C LEU A 52 2.40 -2.89 1.07
N SER A 53 2.25 -4.10 1.64
CA SER A 53 1.62 -4.28 2.94
C SER A 53 2.42 -3.59 4.05
N ALA A 54 3.73 -3.81 4.13
CA ALA A 54 4.58 -3.16 5.12
C ALA A 54 4.55 -1.63 5.00
N THR A 55 4.51 -1.11 3.77
CA THR A 55 4.39 0.33 3.51
C THR A 55 3.02 0.87 3.94
N ALA A 56 1.95 0.14 3.64
CA ALA A 56 0.60 0.50 4.06
C ALA A 56 0.47 0.51 5.58
N ASP A 57 1.00 -0.50 6.25
CA ASP A 57 0.99 -0.62 7.72
C ASP A 57 1.81 0.52 8.36
N ALA A 58 2.98 0.85 7.80
CA ALA A 58 3.79 1.96 8.28
C ALA A 58 3.07 3.31 8.13
N ARG A 59 2.38 3.53 7.00
CA ARG A 59 1.59 4.76 6.77
C ARG A 59 0.36 4.82 7.67
N ALA A 60 -0.31 3.69 7.89
CA ALA A 60 -1.43 3.61 8.80
C ALA A 60 -0.99 3.96 10.24
N ALA A 61 0.11 3.39 10.71
CA ALA A 61 0.67 3.71 12.03
C ALA A 61 1.04 5.19 12.18
N GLN A 62 1.58 5.83 11.14
CA GLN A 62 1.86 7.26 11.12
C GLN A 62 0.58 8.10 11.20
N LEU A 63 -0.46 7.71 10.46
CA LEU A 63 -1.76 8.38 10.49
C LEU A 63 -2.43 8.23 11.86
N ASP A 64 -2.39 7.03 12.45
CA ASP A 64 -2.95 6.77 13.77
C ASP A 64 -2.27 7.63 14.84
N ALA A 65 -0.93 7.70 14.83
CA ALA A 65 -0.18 8.57 15.75
C ALA A 65 -0.54 10.05 15.58
N TYR A 66 -0.72 10.52 14.34
CA TYR A 66 -1.17 11.88 14.07
C TYR A 66 -2.58 12.13 14.63
N LEU A 67 -3.52 11.22 14.38
CA LEU A 67 -4.91 11.33 14.86
C LEU A 67 -4.99 11.28 16.39
N ASP A 68 -4.19 10.45 17.04
CA ASP A 68 -4.11 10.38 18.51
C ASP A 68 -3.58 11.68 19.11
N ASN A 69 -2.57 12.30 18.48
CA ASN A 69 -2.08 13.61 18.90
C ASN A 69 -3.16 14.70 18.73
N VAL A 70 -3.82 14.78 17.56
CA VAL A 70 -4.92 15.74 17.32
C VAL A 70 -6.03 15.55 18.36
N ARG A 71 -6.40 14.30 18.64
CA ARG A 71 -7.42 13.96 19.65
C ARG A 71 -6.99 14.39 21.05
N GLY A 72 -5.76 14.10 21.46
CA GLY A 72 -5.23 14.48 22.77
C GLY A 72 -5.22 16.00 22.96
N GLN A 73 -4.77 16.74 21.95
CA GLN A 73 -4.80 18.20 21.97
C GLN A 73 -6.22 18.76 22.00
N THR A 74 -7.14 18.20 21.21
CA THR A 74 -8.55 18.59 21.23
C THR A 74 -9.18 18.34 22.59
N GLN A 75 -8.89 17.19 23.21
CA GLN A 75 -9.41 16.85 24.53
C GLN A 75 -8.87 17.80 25.59
N LEU A 76 -7.57 18.12 25.56
CA LEU A 76 -6.97 19.11 26.44
C LEU A 76 -7.58 20.49 26.25
N ALA A 77 -7.72 20.95 24.99
CA ALA A 77 -8.34 22.22 24.67
C ALA A 77 -9.79 22.29 25.20
N SER A 78 -10.56 21.20 25.05
CA SER A 78 -11.94 21.05 25.53
C SER A 78 -12.09 21.21 27.04
N THR A 79 -11.02 20.99 27.82
CA THR A 79 -11.05 21.21 29.28
C THR A 79 -10.82 22.67 29.70
N ARG A 80 -10.56 23.58 28.76
CA ARG A 80 -10.31 24.99 29.11
C ARG A 80 -11.58 25.66 29.65
N PRO A 81 -11.48 26.47 30.73
CA PRO A 81 -12.63 27.12 31.36
C PRO A 81 -13.47 27.97 30.41
N ALA A 82 -12.83 28.65 29.45
CA ALA A 82 -13.51 29.49 28.44
C ALA A 82 -14.48 28.69 27.54
N LEU A 83 -14.26 27.39 27.33
CA LEU A 83 -15.21 26.53 26.60
C LEU A 83 -16.37 26.04 27.47
N ALA A 84 -16.18 26.05 28.79
CA ALA A 84 -17.22 25.70 29.76
C ALA A 84 -18.09 26.90 30.17
N SER A 85 -17.64 28.13 29.90
CA SER A 85 -18.38 29.35 30.27
C SER A 85 -19.65 29.56 29.44
N GLY A 86 -19.70 29.00 28.22
CA GLY A 86 -20.80 29.22 27.27
C GLY A 86 -20.83 30.65 26.69
N ASP A 87 -19.89 31.52 27.08
CA ASP A 87 -19.75 32.86 26.53
C ASP A 87 -19.08 32.79 25.17
N ARG A 88 -19.84 33.10 24.12
CA ARG A 88 -19.34 33.07 22.73
C ARG A 88 -18.16 33.98 22.51
N THR A 89 -18.09 35.10 23.21
CA THR A 89 -17.00 36.08 23.04
C THR A 89 -15.70 35.49 23.56
N GLU A 90 -15.78 34.82 24.70
CA GLU A 90 -14.64 34.14 25.33
C GLU A 90 -14.20 32.92 24.52
N ILE A 91 -15.17 32.15 24.00
CA ILE A 91 -14.92 31.01 23.11
C ILE A 91 -14.25 31.47 21.81
N ALA A 92 -14.77 32.52 21.17
CA ALA A 92 -14.20 33.05 19.93
C ALA A 92 -12.77 33.57 20.13
N ALA A 93 -12.52 34.32 21.22
CA ALA A 93 -11.19 34.80 21.55
C ALA A 93 -10.19 33.65 21.78
N LEU A 94 -10.63 32.57 22.44
CA LEU A 94 -9.82 31.37 22.64
C LEU A 94 -9.49 30.67 21.31
N LEU A 95 -10.47 30.54 20.42
CA LEU A 95 -10.29 29.90 19.11
C LEU A 95 -9.35 30.73 18.22
N ASP A 96 -9.46 32.05 18.23
CA ASP A 96 -8.55 32.96 17.52
C ASP A 96 -7.12 32.85 18.09
N GLU A 97 -6.95 32.75 19.41
CA GLU A 97 -5.64 32.54 20.03
C GLU A 97 -5.01 31.20 19.59
N LEU A 98 -5.81 30.12 19.58
CA LEU A 98 -5.36 28.81 19.11
C LEU A 98 -4.99 28.84 17.62
N ALA A 99 -5.75 29.56 16.79
CA ALA A 99 -5.51 29.69 15.36
C ALA A 99 -4.30 30.58 15.02
N ALA A 100 -4.03 31.60 15.84
CA ALA A 100 -2.92 32.52 15.65
C ALA A 100 -1.58 31.97 16.16
N GLY A 101 -1.59 30.97 17.04
CA GLY A 101 -0.39 30.36 17.60
C GLY A 101 0.07 29.08 16.87
N ASP A 102 1.33 28.68 17.09
CA ASP A 102 1.90 27.39 16.62
C ASP A 102 1.40 26.18 17.43
N SER A 103 0.22 26.30 18.05
CA SER A 103 -0.34 25.28 18.93
C SER A 103 -1.15 24.22 18.19
N LEU A 104 -1.44 24.45 16.91
CA LEU A 104 -2.21 23.53 16.08
C LEU A 104 -1.32 22.47 15.45
N PRO A 105 -1.76 21.20 15.39
CA PRO A 105 -1.07 20.17 14.64
C PRO A 105 -0.93 20.56 13.15
N ASP A 106 0.21 20.22 12.56
CA ASP A 106 0.46 20.43 11.12
C ASP A 106 -0.68 19.84 10.27
N GLY A 107 -1.20 20.64 9.33
CA GLY A 107 -2.30 20.24 8.46
C GLY A 107 -3.70 20.58 9.01
N VAL A 108 -3.82 21.08 10.24
CA VAL A 108 -5.08 21.64 10.74
C VAL A 108 -5.27 23.04 10.16
N THR A 109 -6.34 23.22 9.36
CA THR A 109 -6.63 24.50 8.69
C THR A 109 -7.57 25.41 9.49
N ALA A 110 -8.43 24.82 10.34
CA ALA A 110 -9.40 25.55 11.15
C ALA A 110 -9.78 24.76 12.40
N VAL A 111 -10.18 25.46 13.45
CA VAL A 111 -10.76 24.90 14.67
C VAL A 111 -12.13 25.53 14.88
N HIS A 112 -13.11 24.70 15.22
CA HIS A 112 -14.48 25.14 15.48
C HIS A 112 -14.99 24.56 16.80
N TYR A 113 -15.83 25.32 17.48
CA TYR A 113 -16.55 24.85 18.65
C TYR A 113 -17.96 24.39 18.25
N TYR A 114 -18.36 23.19 18.67
CA TYR A 114 -19.72 22.71 18.46
C TYR A 114 -20.53 22.77 19.76
N ASP A 115 -21.56 23.60 19.76
CA ASP A 115 -22.55 23.68 20.83
C ASP A 115 -23.61 22.59 20.60
N ALA A 116 -23.54 21.51 21.38
CA ALA A 116 -24.45 20.37 21.24
C ALA A 116 -25.88 20.67 21.75
N ALA A 117 -26.05 21.65 22.64
CA ALA A 117 -27.36 22.00 23.19
C ALA A 117 -28.17 22.83 22.18
N GLU A 118 -27.52 23.78 21.51
CA GLU A 118 -28.12 24.61 20.47
C GLU A 118 -27.94 24.02 19.05
N GLN A 119 -27.20 22.91 18.93
CA GLN A 119 -26.86 22.23 17.68
C GLN A 119 -26.23 23.16 16.62
N ARG A 120 -25.27 23.98 17.04
CA ARG A 120 -24.58 24.93 16.13
C ARG A 120 -23.06 24.83 16.21
N VAL A 121 -22.43 25.21 15.10
CA VAL A 121 -20.98 25.40 14.99
C VAL A 121 -20.66 26.88 15.17
N VAL A 122 -19.63 27.19 15.95
CA VAL A 122 -19.07 28.52 16.19
C VAL A 122 -17.61 28.52 15.76
#